data_AF-A0A9R1UWF2-F1
#
_entry.id   AF-A0A9R1UWF2-F1
#
_cell.length_a   1.000
_cell.length_b   1.000
_cell.length_c   1.000
_cell.angle_alpha   90.00
_cell.angle_beta   90.00
_cell.angle_gamma   90.00
#
_symmetry.space_group_name_H-M   'P 1'
#
loop_
_entity.id
_entity.type
_entity.pdbx_description
1 polymer ?
#
loop_
_entity_poly.entity_id
_entity_poly.type
_entity_poly.pdbx_seq_one_letter_code
_entity_poly.pdbx_strand_id
1 'polypeptide(L)'
;MAIAVFQGFACRSQVSFHIPLINRVHKARQNYSVAAIESLAESVSVHNEDNQLSTARIVKGRGNDESKPHEWKKLCSKELGVKTSRIIKPAKFVLNVLRKKGYEVYLVGGCVRDLILKRTPKDFDILTSAELKEVMRAFPHCEIVGRRFPICHVHVDDAIVEVSSFSTTGRRSKFSLRKPKGCNESDFIRWRNCVQRDFTINGLMFDPFARIVYDYIGGMEDIQKAKVCI
;
A
#
# COMPACT_ATOMS: atom_id res chain seq x y z
N MET A 1 66.51 -0.64 -20.30
CA MET A 1 65.15 -0.30 -20.76
C MET A 1 64.47 -1.59 -21.19
N ALA A 2 63.17 -1.72 -20.87
CA ALA A 2 62.30 -2.87 -21.09
C ALA A 2 62.47 -3.52 -22.48
N ILE A 3 62.19 -4.80 -22.70
CA ILE A 3 60.84 -5.39 -22.70
C ILE A 3 60.93 -6.93 -22.54
N ALA A 4 60.09 -7.46 -21.65
CA ALA A 4 59.77 -8.88 -21.52
C ALA A 4 58.61 -9.24 -22.46
N VAL A 5 58.72 -10.36 -23.20
CA VAL A 5 57.56 -11.12 -23.69
C VAL A 5 57.93 -12.60 -23.73
N PHE A 6 57.41 -13.37 -22.78
CA PHE A 6 57.33 -14.84 -22.85
C PHE A 6 55.87 -15.25 -22.66
N GLN A 7 55.38 -16.01 -23.63
CA GLN A 7 54.40 -17.11 -23.60
C GLN A 7 53.20 -17.09 -22.63
N GLY A 8 52.02 -17.45 -23.14
CA GLY A 8 50.89 -17.81 -22.27
C GLY A 8 49.58 -18.21 -22.95
N PHE A 9 49.58 -19.37 -23.60
CA PHE A 9 48.49 -20.36 -23.72
C PHE A 9 47.02 -19.93 -23.82
N ALA A 10 46.43 -20.32 -24.95
CA ALA A 10 44.99 -20.49 -25.15
C ALA A 10 44.46 -21.71 -24.38
N CYS A 11 43.34 -21.55 -23.68
CA CYS A 11 42.53 -22.66 -23.19
C CYS A 11 41.06 -22.43 -23.58
N ARG A 12 40.59 -23.24 -24.55
CA ARG A 12 39.18 -23.38 -24.91
C ARG A 12 38.55 -24.39 -23.95
N SER A 13 37.42 -24.04 -23.36
CA SER A 13 36.52 -25.00 -22.71
C SER A 13 35.13 -24.84 -23.31
N GLN A 14 34.81 -25.71 -24.28
CA GLN A 14 33.44 -25.98 -24.70
C GLN A 14 32.78 -26.84 -23.63
N VAL A 15 31.61 -26.42 -23.13
CA VAL A 15 30.71 -27.30 -22.41
C VAL A 15 29.31 -27.11 -23.00
N SER A 16 28.86 -28.15 -23.69
CA SER A 16 27.50 -28.30 -24.23
C SER A 16 26.64 -29.02 -23.21
N PHE A 17 25.43 -28.51 -22.93
CA PHE A 17 24.37 -29.28 -22.29
C PHE A 17 23.05 -29.06 -23.03
N HIS A 18 22.46 -30.17 -23.49
CA HIS A 18 21.15 -30.26 -24.10
C HIS A 18 20.13 -30.82 -23.08
N ILE A 19 18.96 -30.15 -22.98
CA ILE A 19 17.56 -30.68 -22.90
C ILE A 19 17.17 -31.44 -21.59
N PRO A 20 15.97 -31.23 -20.96
CA PRO A 20 14.67 -31.36 -21.63
C PRO A 20 13.50 -30.41 -21.27
N LEU A 21 12.64 -30.26 -22.29
CA LEU A 21 11.21 -29.96 -22.22
C LEU A 21 10.47 -31.07 -21.47
N ILE A 22 9.45 -30.74 -20.65
CA ILE A 22 8.12 -31.41 -20.58
C ILE A 22 7.26 -30.88 -19.40
N ASN A 23 6.01 -30.54 -19.74
CA ASN A 23 4.74 -30.50 -18.98
C ASN A 23 4.50 -29.48 -17.84
N ARG A 24 3.43 -28.66 -17.98
CA ARG A 24 2.09 -29.03 -17.45
C ARG A 24 0.98 -28.01 -17.79
N VAL A 25 -0.04 -28.53 -18.51
CA VAL A 25 -1.49 -28.44 -18.23
C VAL A 25 -2.22 -27.10 -18.35
N HIS A 26 -3.15 -27.11 -19.30
CA HIS A 26 -4.29 -26.22 -19.46
C HIS A 26 -5.17 -26.14 -18.21
N LYS A 27 -5.65 -24.93 -17.89
CA LYS A 27 -6.90 -24.77 -17.12
C LYS A 27 -7.87 -23.89 -17.90
N ALA A 28 -8.85 -24.54 -18.48
CA ALA A 28 -10.03 -23.95 -19.08
C ALA A 28 -10.98 -23.42 -18.00
N ARG A 29 -11.72 -22.36 -18.39
CA ARG A 29 -13.07 -21.95 -18.00
C ARG A 29 -13.39 -21.82 -16.50
N GLN A 30 -13.88 -20.65 -16.13
CA GLN A 30 -15.27 -20.53 -15.69
C GLN A 30 -15.80 -19.11 -15.95
N ASN A 31 -16.84 -19.08 -16.79
CA ASN A 31 -17.73 -17.96 -17.02
C ASN A 31 -18.59 -17.76 -15.78
N TYR A 32 -18.77 -16.53 -15.33
CA TYR A 32 -19.97 -16.14 -14.60
C TYR A 32 -20.54 -14.87 -15.23
N SER A 33 -21.54 -15.11 -16.07
CA SER A 33 -22.56 -14.16 -16.50
C SER A 33 -23.43 -13.79 -15.31
N VAL A 34 -23.64 -12.50 -15.04
CA VAL A 34 -24.72 -12.03 -14.18
C VAL A 34 -25.71 -11.29 -15.05
N ALA A 35 -26.91 -11.88 -15.14
CA ALA A 35 -28.04 -11.40 -15.90
C ALA A 35 -28.55 -10.06 -15.32
N ALA A 36 -28.83 -9.12 -16.22
CA ALA A 36 -29.63 -7.94 -15.95
C ALA A 36 -31.10 -8.35 -15.87
N ILE A 37 -31.78 -7.96 -14.80
CA ILE A 37 -33.24 -7.98 -14.71
C ILE A 37 -33.72 -6.55 -14.93
N GLU A 38 -34.41 -6.38 -16.04
CA GLU A 38 -35.24 -5.24 -16.41
C GLU A 38 -36.64 -5.46 -15.81
N SER A 39 -37.24 -4.41 -15.23
CA SER A 39 -38.70 -4.31 -15.12
C SER A 39 -39.10 -2.84 -15.06
N LEU A 40 -39.86 -2.46 -16.06
CA LEU A 40 -40.48 -1.17 -16.32
C LEU A 40 -41.96 -1.23 -15.85
N ALA A 41 -42.47 -0.13 -15.28
CA ALA A 41 -43.88 0.35 -15.31
C ALA A 41 -43.98 1.52 -14.31
N GLU A 42 -44.16 2.78 -14.73
CA GLU A 42 -45.45 3.47 -14.98
C GLU A 42 -46.45 3.35 -13.81
N SER A 43 -47.24 4.34 -13.40
CA SER A 43 -47.37 5.80 -13.59
C SER A 43 -48.56 6.25 -12.68
N VAL A 44 -48.74 7.57 -12.53
CA VAL A 44 -49.99 8.27 -12.13
C VAL A 44 -50.28 8.54 -10.63
N SER A 45 -50.67 9.80 -10.43
CA SER A 45 -50.95 10.64 -9.27
C SER A 45 -52.44 10.68 -8.86
N VAL A 46 -52.75 10.90 -7.56
CA VAL A 46 -53.98 11.57 -7.06
C VAL A 46 -53.74 12.23 -5.68
N HIS A 47 -54.34 13.42 -5.48
CA HIS A 47 -54.38 14.28 -4.28
C HIS A 47 -55.23 13.74 -3.11
N ASN A 48 -54.92 14.11 -1.85
CA ASN A 48 -55.77 14.98 -1.00
C ASN A 48 -55.25 15.15 0.45
N GLU A 49 -55.65 16.27 1.05
CA GLU A 49 -55.29 16.84 2.34
C GLU A 49 -55.90 16.15 3.58
N ASP A 50 -55.37 16.57 4.74
CA ASP A 50 -55.91 16.55 6.11
C ASP A 50 -56.06 15.21 6.85
N ASN A 51 -55.33 15.05 7.97
CA ASN A 51 -55.88 15.29 9.30
C ASN A 51 -54.83 15.02 10.40
N GLN A 52 -54.91 15.80 11.46
CA GLN A 52 -54.10 15.75 12.66
C GLN A 52 -54.37 14.48 13.49
N LEU A 53 -53.40 14.19 14.37
CA LEU A 53 -53.56 13.58 15.70
C LEU A 53 -53.14 12.09 15.88
N SER A 54 -52.05 11.97 16.64
CA SER A 54 -51.75 10.92 17.65
C SER A 54 -51.20 9.57 17.24
N THR A 55 -50.30 9.09 18.12
CA THR A 55 -49.69 7.74 18.22
C THR A 55 -48.44 7.45 17.37
N ALA A 56 -47.32 8.08 17.76
CA ALA A 56 -45.98 7.57 17.40
C ALA A 56 -45.73 6.22 18.10
N ARG A 57 -46.17 5.13 17.47
CA ARG A 57 -45.56 3.80 17.66
C ARG A 57 -44.16 3.88 17.06
N ILE A 58 -43.15 3.73 17.91
CA ILE A 58 -41.74 3.58 17.51
C ILE A 58 -41.62 2.29 16.70
N VAL A 59 -41.73 2.42 15.36
CA VAL A 59 -41.28 1.40 14.43
C VAL A 59 -39.75 1.46 14.43
N LYS A 60 -39.13 0.35 14.84
CA LYS A 60 -37.69 0.13 14.81
C LYS A 60 -37.21 0.19 13.36
N GLY A 61 -36.89 1.39 12.89
CA GLY A 61 -36.18 1.60 11.64
C GLY A 61 -34.80 0.95 11.75
N ARG A 62 -34.49 0.04 10.83
CA ARG A 62 -33.15 -0.51 10.61
C ARG A 62 -32.19 0.68 10.47
N GLY A 63 -31.30 0.84 11.45
CA GLY A 63 -30.28 1.87 11.42
C GLY A 63 -29.40 1.70 10.19
N ASN A 64 -29.40 2.70 9.33
CA ASN A 64 -28.24 2.98 8.51
C ASN A 64 -27.10 3.28 9.48
N ASP A 65 -26.13 2.37 9.57
CA ASP A 65 -24.85 2.61 10.21
C ASP A 65 -24.07 3.56 9.29
N GLU A 66 -24.46 4.84 9.28
CA GLU A 66 -23.63 5.91 8.76
C GLU A 66 -22.37 5.95 9.62
N SER A 67 -21.34 5.24 9.15
CA SER A 67 -20.03 5.18 9.80
C SER A 67 -19.55 6.60 10.07
N LYS A 68 -19.47 6.97 11.36
CA LYS A 68 -18.87 8.22 11.78
C LYS A 68 -17.51 8.36 11.10
N PRO A 69 -17.15 9.54 10.56
CA PRO A 69 -15.85 9.73 9.92
C PRO A 69 -14.75 9.35 10.92
N HIS A 70 -13.87 8.42 10.54
CA HIS A 70 -12.76 8.00 11.38
C HIS A 70 -11.85 9.21 11.64
N GLU A 71 -11.70 9.55 12.91
CA GLU A 71 -10.76 10.59 13.34
C GLU A 71 -9.33 10.12 13.03
N TRP A 72 -8.51 11.03 12.51
CA TRP A 72 -7.11 10.72 12.21
C TRP A 72 -6.30 10.53 13.49
N LYS A 73 -5.55 9.43 13.56
CA LYS A 73 -4.78 9.06 14.75
C LYS A 73 -3.29 9.04 14.47
N LYS A 74 -2.54 9.57 15.42
CA LYS A 74 -1.07 9.48 15.48
C LYS A 74 -0.73 8.76 16.77
N LEU A 75 -0.33 7.50 16.65
CA LEU A 75 -0.13 6.58 17.77
C LEU A 75 1.36 6.38 18.02
N CYS A 76 1.75 6.33 19.29
CA CYS A 76 3.13 6.03 19.66
C CYS A 76 3.44 4.57 19.36
N SER A 77 4.48 4.31 18.56
CA SER A 77 4.88 2.93 18.21
C SER A 77 5.19 2.06 19.43
N LYS A 78 5.66 2.66 20.53
CA LYS A 78 5.93 1.95 21.79
C LYS A 78 4.67 1.36 22.40
N GLU A 79 3.56 2.09 22.38
CA GLU A 79 2.25 1.65 22.90
C GLU A 79 1.71 0.49 22.07
N LEU A 80 1.96 0.50 20.76
CA LEU A 80 1.59 -0.57 19.83
C LEU A 80 2.55 -1.77 19.86
N GLY A 81 3.63 -1.72 20.64
CA GLY A 81 4.65 -2.77 20.66
C GLY A 81 5.47 -2.89 19.37
N VAL A 82 5.40 -1.89 18.49
CA VAL A 82 6.17 -1.83 17.25
C VAL A 82 7.61 -1.45 17.58
N LYS A 83 8.55 -2.34 17.26
CA LYS A 83 9.98 -2.15 17.54
C LYS A 83 10.77 -1.96 16.25
N THR A 84 11.53 -0.88 16.15
CA THR A 84 12.47 -0.62 15.05
C THR A 84 13.52 -1.73 14.91
N SER A 85 13.81 -2.47 15.99
CA SER A 85 14.72 -3.62 15.94
C SER A 85 14.23 -4.75 15.01
N ARG A 86 12.92 -4.89 14.81
CA ARG A 86 12.31 -5.90 13.93
C ARG A 86 12.36 -5.55 12.44
N ILE A 87 12.76 -4.32 12.10
CA ILE A 87 13.00 -3.94 10.71
C ILE A 87 14.33 -4.57 10.26
N ILE A 88 14.30 -5.27 9.13
CA ILE A 88 15.48 -5.94 8.56
C ILE A 88 16.56 -4.91 8.16
N LYS A 89 17.83 -5.35 8.15
CA LYS A 89 18.97 -4.48 7.83
C LYS A 89 18.85 -3.81 6.43
N PRO A 90 18.44 -4.53 5.36
CA PRO A 90 18.19 -3.92 4.04
C PRO A 90 17.21 -2.74 4.08
N ALA A 91 16.04 -2.93 4.69
CA ALA A 91 15.02 -1.88 4.79
C ALA A 91 15.52 -0.69 5.63
N LYS A 92 16.22 -0.94 6.75
CA LYS A 92 16.86 0.12 7.55
C LYS A 92 17.87 0.91 6.74
N PHE A 93 18.68 0.25 5.91
CA PHE A 93 19.65 0.91 5.05
C PHE A 93 18.96 1.87 4.07
N VAL A 94 17.94 1.41 3.36
CA VAL A 94 17.18 2.23 2.41
C VAL A 94 16.51 3.42 3.10
N LEU A 95 15.83 3.18 4.23
CA LEU A 95 15.21 4.23 5.04
C LEU A 95 16.23 5.30 5.44
N ASN A 96 17.41 4.90 5.93
CA ASN A 96 18.45 5.82 6.36
C ASN A 96 19.04 6.62 5.21
N VAL A 97 19.29 6.01 4.05
CA VAL A 97 19.85 6.71 2.88
C VAL A 97 18.87 7.79 2.38
N LEU A 98 17.59 7.45 2.23
CA LEU A 98 16.57 8.41 1.80
C LEU A 98 16.38 9.51 2.84
N ARG A 99 16.33 9.16 4.13
CA ARG A 99 16.19 10.13 5.22
C ARG A 99 17.37 11.11 5.26
N LYS A 100 18.61 10.63 5.09
CA LYS A 100 19.82 11.48 5.04
C LYS A 100 19.82 12.45 3.86
N LYS A 101 19.14 12.11 2.76
CA LYS A 101 18.94 12.99 1.60
C LYS A 101 17.81 14.02 1.80
N GLY A 102 17.14 14.02 2.95
CA GLY A 102 16.09 14.97 3.29
C GLY A 102 14.67 14.52 2.91
N TYR A 103 14.49 13.28 2.45
CA TYR A 103 13.16 12.77 2.09
C TYR A 103 12.39 12.28 3.32
N GLU A 104 11.07 12.40 3.25
CA GLU A 104 10.16 11.70 4.15
C GLU A 104 10.08 10.23 3.74
N VAL A 105 10.05 9.33 4.72
CA VAL A 105 9.99 7.89 4.50
C VAL A 105 9.10 7.22 5.53
N TYR A 106 8.32 6.25 5.07
CA TYR A 106 7.35 5.52 5.87
C TYR A 106 7.39 4.05 5.49
N LEU A 107 7.30 3.16 6.48
CA LEU A 107 6.90 1.79 6.22
C LEU A 107 5.37 1.77 6.05
N VAL A 108 4.86 0.97 5.12
CA VAL A 108 3.43 0.92 4.79
C VAL A 108 2.96 -0.50 4.54
N GLY A 109 1.64 -0.71 4.53
CA GLY A 109 1.06 -1.98 4.07
C GLY A 109 1.22 -3.13 5.07
N GLY A 110 1.40 -4.34 4.53
CA GLY A 110 1.42 -5.58 5.30
C GLY A 110 2.49 -5.61 6.38
N CYS A 111 3.64 -5.00 6.12
CA CYS A 111 4.74 -4.98 7.08
C CYS A 111 4.38 -4.22 8.38
N VAL A 112 3.63 -3.12 8.28
CA VAL A 112 3.20 -2.34 9.45
C VAL A 112 2.18 -3.13 10.26
N ARG A 113 1.18 -3.70 9.59
CA ARG A 113 0.18 -4.59 10.20
C ARG A 113 0.86 -5.74 10.96
N ASP A 114 1.80 -6.41 10.33
CA ASP A 114 2.47 -7.57 10.91
C ASP A 114 3.33 -7.16 12.13
N LEU A 115 4.00 -6.00 12.07
CA LEU A 115 4.72 -5.43 13.23
C LEU A 115 3.79 -5.14 14.41
N ILE A 116 2.61 -4.56 14.17
CA ILE A 116 1.60 -4.25 15.21
C ILE A 116 1.05 -5.55 15.82
N LEU A 117 0.79 -6.56 14.98
CA LEU A 117 0.37 -7.90 15.41
C LEU A 117 1.50 -8.73 16.05
N LYS A 118 2.69 -8.12 16.24
CA LYS A 118 3.89 -8.77 16.78
C LYS A 118 4.34 -9.99 15.99
N ARG A 119 3.99 -10.08 14.71
CA ARG A 119 4.45 -11.08 13.74
C ARG A 119 5.74 -10.59 13.06
N THR A 120 6.38 -11.49 12.32
CA THR A 120 7.53 -11.16 11.47
C THR A 120 7.01 -10.80 10.08
N PRO A 121 7.24 -9.56 9.60
CA PRO A 121 6.89 -9.19 8.23
C PRO A 121 7.59 -10.07 7.20
N LYS A 122 6.90 -10.37 6.09
CA LYS A 122 7.47 -11.11 4.96
C LYS A 122 8.34 -10.23 4.06
N ASP A 123 7.85 -9.03 3.81
CA ASP A 123 8.38 -7.97 2.98
C ASP A 123 8.35 -6.63 3.75
N PHE A 124 9.06 -5.63 3.23
CA PHE A 124 9.07 -4.28 3.77
C PHE A 124 8.88 -3.28 2.63
N ASP A 125 7.71 -2.65 2.61
CA ASP A 125 7.37 -1.62 1.63
C ASP A 125 7.69 -0.25 2.21
N ILE A 126 8.50 0.53 1.50
CA ILE A 126 8.83 1.89 1.85
C ILE A 126 8.06 2.85 0.95
N LEU A 127 7.38 3.82 1.54
CA LEU A 127 6.80 4.96 0.84
C LEU A 127 7.64 6.20 1.12
N THR A 128 7.95 6.98 0.10
CA THR A 128 8.78 8.19 0.24
C THR A 128 8.24 9.41 -0.50
N SER A 129 8.65 10.60 -0.04
CA SER A 129 8.47 11.86 -0.78
C SER A 129 9.39 12.03 -1.97
N ALA A 130 10.45 11.22 -2.09
CA ALA A 130 11.30 11.21 -3.27
C ALA A 130 10.52 10.73 -4.51
N GLU A 131 10.79 11.32 -5.67
CA GLU A 131 10.38 10.78 -6.96
C GLU A 131 11.15 9.49 -7.26
N LEU A 132 10.56 8.56 -8.02
CA LEU A 132 11.27 7.29 -8.32
C LEU A 132 12.61 7.50 -9.05
N LYS A 133 12.72 8.55 -9.87
CA LYS A 133 13.99 8.95 -10.51
C LYS A 133 15.02 9.44 -9.48
N GLU A 134 14.59 10.01 -8.36
CA GLU A 134 15.47 10.38 -7.25
C GLU A 134 15.92 9.17 -6.46
N VAL A 135 15.02 8.21 -6.24
CA VAL A 135 15.36 6.90 -5.67
C VAL A 135 16.43 6.22 -6.53
N MET A 136 16.27 6.21 -7.87
CA MET A 136 17.28 5.66 -8.78
C MET A 136 18.65 6.35 -8.69
N ARG A 137 18.67 7.67 -8.46
CA ARG A 137 19.92 8.40 -8.23
C ARG A 137 20.52 8.13 -6.85
N ALA A 138 19.72 7.71 -5.88
CA ALA A 138 20.17 7.41 -4.53
C ALA A 138 20.75 6.01 -4.39
N PHE A 139 20.32 5.06 -5.23
CA PHE A 139 20.72 3.66 -5.15
C PHE A 139 21.23 3.16 -6.52
N PRO A 140 22.50 2.77 -6.64
CA PRO A 140 23.07 2.33 -7.92
C PRO A 140 22.49 0.98 -8.39
N HIS A 141 22.09 0.12 -7.45
CA HIS A 141 21.49 -1.18 -7.72
C HIS A 141 19.99 -1.13 -7.47
N CYS A 142 19.26 -0.54 -8.41
CA CYS A 142 17.81 -0.54 -8.37
C CYS A 142 17.19 -0.48 -9.76
N GLU A 143 15.93 -0.86 -9.84
CA GLU A 143 15.15 -0.81 -11.09
C GLU A 143 13.72 -0.37 -10.81
N ILE A 144 13.14 0.39 -11.74
CA ILE A 144 11.70 0.71 -11.69
C ILE A 144 10.95 -0.42 -12.40
N VAL A 145 10.08 -1.09 -11.66
CA VAL A 145 9.19 -2.13 -12.17
C VAL A 145 7.75 -1.65 -12.19
N GLY A 146 6.92 -2.32 -13.01
CA GLY A 146 5.49 -2.02 -13.11
C GLY A 146 5.17 -0.86 -14.05
N ARG A 147 4.30 -1.11 -15.04
CA ARG A 147 3.83 -0.06 -15.98
C ARG A 147 2.73 0.80 -15.39
N ARG A 148 1.73 0.16 -14.76
CA ARG A 148 0.55 0.84 -14.20
C ARG A 148 0.83 1.42 -12.81
N PHE A 149 1.61 0.70 -12.00
CA PHE A 149 2.00 1.09 -10.64
C PHE A 149 3.52 1.02 -10.57
N PRO A 150 4.22 2.05 -11.08
CA PRO A 150 5.66 2.05 -11.04
C PRO A 150 6.12 2.10 -9.59
N ILE A 151 6.99 1.17 -9.21
CA ILE A 151 7.68 1.10 -7.93
C ILE A 151 9.17 0.84 -8.20
N CYS A 152 10.03 1.22 -7.28
CA CYS A 152 11.46 0.97 -7.39
C CYS A 152 11.86 -0.23 -6.53
N HIS A 153 12.42 -1.27 -7.14
CA HIS A 153 13.08 -2.37 -6.44
C HIS A 153 14.51 -1.97 -6.15
N VAL A 154 14.85 -1.80 -4.88
CA VAL A 154 16.21 -1.51 -4.44
C VAL A 154 16.85 -2.81 -3.96
N HIS A 155 17.93 -3.22 -4.62
CA HIS A 155 18.69 -4.41 -4.26
C HIS A 155 19.73 -4.04 -3.19
N VAL A 156 19.64 -4.70 -2.03
CA VAL A 156 20.57 -4.53 -0.93
C VAL A 156 20.96 -5.92 -0.44
N ASP A 157 22.22 -6.27 -0.65
CA ASP A 157 22.72 -7.64 -0.48
C ASP A 157 21.86 -8.64 -1.29
N ASP A 158 21.39 -9.73 -0.68
CA ASP A 158 20.51 -10.74 -1.30
C ASP A 158 19.01 -10.42 -1.14
N ALA A 159 18.67 -9.19 -0.73
CA ALA A 159 17.28 -8.78 -0.47
C ALA A 159 16.82 -7.68 -1.43
N ILE A 160 15.52 -7.69 -1.74
CA ILE A 160 14.85 -6.64 -2.50
C ILE A 160 13.97 -5.85 -1.53
N VAL A 161 14.11 -4.54 -1.56
CA VAL A 161 13.25 -3.61 -0.80
C VAL A 161 12.43 -2.80 -1.79
N GLU A 162 11.10 -2.83 -1.64
CA GLU A 162 10.19 -2.08 -2.49
C GLU A 162 10.09 -0.63 -2.02
N VAL A 163 10.27 0.31 -2.95
CA VAL A 163 10.18 1.74 -2.68
C VAL A 163 9.17 2.38 -3.63
N SER A 164 8.09 2.90 -3.05
CA SER A 164 7.03 3.64 -3.74
C SER A 164 7.13 5.13 -3.47
N SER A 165 6.61 5.96 -4.38
CA SER A 165 6.55 7.41 -4.22
C SER A 165 5.12 7.92 -4.06
N PHE A 166 4.92 8.94 -3.22
CA PHE A 166 3.63 9.64 -3.13
C PHE A 166 3.16 10.18 -4.50
N SER A 167 4.08 10.62 -5.36
CA SER A 167 3.77 11.19 -6.67
C SER A 167 3.17 10.16 -7.64
N THR A 168 3.65 8.92 -7.56
CA THR A 168 3.19 7.81 -8.41
C THR A 168 1.86 7.25 -7.95
N THR A 169 1.62 7.23 -6.63
CA THR A 169 0.35 6.76 -6.07
C THR A 169 -0.77 7.78 -6.32
N GLY A 170 -0.48 9.08 -6.17
CA GLY A 170 -1.45 10.17 -6.28
C GLY A 170 -2.11 10.37 -7.66
N ARG A 171 -1.59 9.77 -8.74
CA ARG A 171 -2.17 9.91 -10.10
C ARG A 171 -3.50 9.19 -10.28
N ARG A 172 -3.94 8.38 -9.30
CA ARG A 172 -5.13 7.51 -9.44
C ARG A 172 -6.49 8.17 -9.20
N SER A 173 -6.60 9.33 -8.55
CA SER A 173 -7.92 9.95 -8.30
C SER A 173 -8.14 11.23 -9.12
N LYS A 174 -9.01 11.15 -10.14
CA LYS A 174 -9.71 12.31 -10.72
C LYS A 174 -10.81 12.86 -9.81
N PHE A 175 -11.15 12.13 -8.74
CA PHE A 175 -12.05 12.63 -7.71
C PHE A 175 -11.33 13.69 -6.88
N SER A 176 -11.88 14.90 -6.89
CA SER A 176 -11.56 15.98 -5.96
C SER A 176 -12.03 15.56 -4.58
N LEU A 177 -11.23 14.74 -3.91
CA LEU A 177 -11.42 14.44 -2.49
C LEU A 177 -11.29 15.77 -1.76
N ARG A 178 -12.38 16.24 -1.15
CA ARG A 178 -12.36 17.47 -0.35
C ARG A 178 -11.35 17.29 0.78
N LYS A 179 -10.35 18.16 0.80
CA LYS A 179 -9.37 18.25 1.89
C LYS A 179 -10.13 18.42 3.21
N PRO A 180 -9.92 17.54 4.21
CA PRO A 180 -10.51 17.72 5.53
C PRO A 180 -10.14 19.09 6.11
N LYS A 181 -11.09 19.75 6.77
CA LYS A 181 -10.86 21.10 7.33
C LYS A 181 -9.75 21.04 8.39
N GLY A 182 -8.81 21.98 8.33
CA GLY A 182 -7.74 22.11 9.33
C GLY A 182 -6.56 21.15 9.18
N CYS A 183 -6.49 20.34 8.12
CA CYS A 183 -5.33 19.46 7.93
C CYS A 183 -4.15 20.15 7.23
N ASN A 184 -2.94 19.86 7.71
CA ASN A 184 -1.70 20.27 7.02
C ASN A 184 -1.53 19.49 5.70
N GLU A 185 -0.62 19.94 4.86
CA GLU A 185 -0.40 19.35 3.53
C GLU A 185 0.17 17.92 3.62
N SER A 186 1.11 17.66 4.51
CA SER A 186 1.73 16.34 4.66
C SER A 186 0.71 15.28 5.13
N ASP A 187 -0.15 15.62 6.09
CA ASP A 187 -1.22 14.73 6.55
C ASP A 187 -2.24 14.48 5.43
N PHE A 188 -2.55 15.47 4.61
CA PHE A 188 -3.41 15.28 3.43
C PHE A 188 -2.81 14.31 2.41
N ILE A 189 -1.51 14.44 2.11
CA ILE A 189 -0.80 13.54 1.19
C ILE A 189 -0.77 12.11 1.72
N ARG A 190 -0.46 11.93 3.02
CA ARG A 190 -0.47 10.61 3.67
C ARG A 190 -1.85 9.99 3.67
N TRP A 191 -2.88 10.74 4.09
CA TRP A 191 -4.27 10.29 4.05
C TRP A 191 -4.69 9.87 2.63
N ARG A 192 -4.38 10.67 1.60
CA ARG A 192 -4.70 10.36 0.20
C ARG A 192 -4.04 9.05 -0.24
N ASN A 193 -2.82 8.76 0.20
CA ASN A 193 -2.18 7.47 -0.08
C ASN A 193 -2.93 6.31 0.60
N CYS A 194 -3.36 6.50 1.85
CA CYS A 194 -4.05 5.46 2.62
C CYS A 194 -5.41 5.11 1.99
N VAL A 195 -6.21 6.11 1.61
CA VAL A 195 -7.55 5.92 1.02
C VAL A 195 -7.52 5.22 -0.34
N GLN A 196 -6.38 5.24 -1.04
CA GLN A 196 -6.24 4.57 -2.35
C GLN A 196 -5.88 3.08 -2.24
N ARG A 197 -5.70 2.56 -1.03
CA ARG A 197 -5.34 1.17 -0.77
C ARG A 197 -6.58 0.31 -0.64
N ASP A 198 -6.40 -0.98 -0.91
CA ASP A 198 -7.52 -1.93 -1.02
C ASP A 198 -8.13 -2.33 0.35
N PHE A 199 -7.37 -2.19 1.45
CA PHE A 199 -7.84 -2.55 2.79
C PHE A 199 -7.39 -1.54 3.85
N THR A 200 -8.26 -1.25 4.82
CA THR A 200 -8.01 -0.32 5.93
C THR A 200 -6.76 -0.67 6.74
N ILE A 201 -6.59 -1.95 7.07
CA ILE A 201 -5.44 -2.49 7.82
C ILE A 201 -4.11 -2.34 7.06
N ASN A 202 -4.15 -2.23 5.73
CA ASN A 202 -2.97 -1.99 4.90
C ASN A 202 -2.73 -0.49 4.65
N GLY A 203 -3.64 0.39 5.11
CA GLY A 203 -3.50 1.84 5.11
C GLY A 203 -2.76 2.40 6.32
N LEU A 204 -2.24 1.55 7.22
CA LEU A 204 -1.40 2.00 8.32
C LEU A 204 -0.01 2.39 7.79
N MET A 205 0.51 3.51 8.29
CA MET A 205 1.84 4.03 7.95
C MET A 205 2.69 4.17 9.20
N PHE A 206 3.93 3.71 9.17
CA PHE A 206 4.85 3.82 10.30
C PHE A 206 6.07 4.65 9.94
N ASP A 207 6.32 5.72 10.71
CA ASP A 207 7.57 6.48 10.68
C ASP A 207 8.54 5.93 11.74
N PRO A 208 9.62 5.23 11.33
CA PRO A 208 10.57 4.63 12.27
C PRO A 208 11.48 5.66 12.95
N PHE A 209 11.57 6.88 12.42
CA PHE A 209 12.39 7.96 12.98
C PHE A 209 11.60 8.79 14.00
N ALA A 210 10.36 9.16 13.66
CA ALA A 210 9.46 9.83 14.59
C ALA A 210 8.86 8.86 15.62
N ARG A 211 8.92 7.55 15.37
CA ARG A 211 8.32 6.48 16.20
C ARG A 211 6.80 6.61 16.28
N ILE A 212 6.16 7.06 15.20
CA ILE A 212 4.71 7.31 15.10
C ILE A 212 4.10 6.36 14.07
N VAL A 213 2.97 5.74 14.42
CA VAL A 213 2.08 5.06 13.48
C VAL A 213 0.90 5.99 13.17
N TYR A 214 0.66 6.24 11.89
CA TYR A 214 -0.45 7.02 11.40
C TYR A 214 -1.58 6.08 10.99
N ASP A 215 -2.78 6.38 11.48
CA ASP A 215 -4.02 5.73 11.06
C ASP A 215 -5.02 6.80 10.63
N TYR A 216 -5.30 6.79 9.33
CA TYR A 216 -6.10 7.79 8.64
C TYR A 216 -7.49 7.28 8.25
N ILE A 217 -7.68 5.95 8.28
CA ILE A 217 -8.85 5.27 7.69
C ILE A 217 -9.44 4.18 8.61
N GLY A 218 -9.00 4.08 9.85
CA GLY A 218 -9.56 3.16 10.85
C GLY A 218 -8.94 1.76 10.84
N GLY A 219 -7.70 1.64 10.37
CA GLY A 219 -7.01 0.35 10.28
C GLY A 219 -6.75 -0.28 11.65
N MET A 220 -6.58 0.51 12.70
CA MET A 220 -6.34 0.01 14.06
C MET A 220 -7.59 -0.63 14.67
N GLU A 221 -8.76 -0.04 14.47
CA GLU A 221 -10.03 -0.62 14.92
C GLU A 221 -10.29 -1.95 14.22
N ASP A 222 -10.02 -2.02 12.92
CA ASP A 222 -10.23 -3.23 12.14
C ASP A 222 -9.25 -4.35 12.54
N ILE A 223 -7.99 -4.00 12.85
CA ILE A 223 -7.04 -4.95 13.47
C ILE A 223 -7.59 -5.47 14.80
N GLN A 224 -8.11 -4.60 15.67
CA GLN A 224 -8.63 -5.00 16.99
C GLN A 224 -9.87 -5.90 16.86
N LYS A 225 -10.73 -5.64 15.88
CA LYS A 225 -11.94 -6.43 15.59
C LYS A 225 -11.66 -7.68 14.75
N ALA A 226 -10.42 -7.91 14.34
CA ALA A 226 -10.04 -8.95 13.37
C ALA A 226 -10.91 -8.92 12.09
N LYS A 227 -11.25 -7.70 11.63
CA LYS A 227 -12.12 -7.45 10.48
C LYS A 227 -11.28 -7.02 9.28
N VAL A 228 -11.67 -7.48 8.09
CA VAL A 228 -11.12 -6.97 6.82
C VAL A 228 -12.16 -6.04 6.21
N CYS A 229 -11.83 -4.76 6.09
CA CYS A 229 -12.66 -3.73 5.45
C CYS A 229 -11.94 -3.17 4.23
N ILE A 230 -12.72 -2.83 3.20
CA ILE A 230 -12.31 -2.15 1.97
C ILE A 230 -12.62 -0.66 2.14
#